data_AF-A0A4P7YWZ1-F1
#
_entry.id   AF-A0A4P7YWZ1-F1
#
_cell.length_a   1.000
_cell.length_b   1.000
_cell.length_c   1.000
_cell.angle_alpha   90.00
_cell.angle_beta   90.00
_cell.angle_gamma   90.00
#
_symmetry.space_group_name_H-M   'P 1'
#
loop_
_entity.id
_entity.type
_entity.pdbx_description
1 polymer ?
#
loop_
_entity_poly.entity_id
_entity_poly.type
_entity_poly.pdbx_seq_one_letter_code
_entity_poly.pdbx_strand_id
1 'polypeptide(L)'
;MAIELHSFTVTLAVADATGCASAAEHRARIWRAVSELSAAVRNAGMATEARFRGQDRQGHVLFEATDTGAAFLRGLPVIASVDDARRNGGRVQLRH
;
A
#
# COMPACT_ATOMS: atom_id res chain seq x y z
N MET A 1 16.41 15.24 14.62
CA MET A 1 15.72 13.98 14.92
C MET A 1 15.69 13.17 13.62
N ALA A 2 16.26 11.96 13.61
CA ALA A 2 16.28 11.13 12.40
C ALA A 2 14.92 10.41 12.28
N ILE A 3 14.27 10.55 11.14
CA ILE A 3 13.02 9.85 10.83
C ILE A 3 13.40 8.45 10.36
N GLU A 4 13.07 7.42 11.15
CA GLU A 4 13.28 6.03 10.77
C GLU A 4 12.11 5.55 9.89
N LEU A 5 12.44 5.16 8.65
CA LEU A 5 11.49 4.58 7.72
C LEU A 5 11.67 3.07 7.67
N HIS A 6 10.56 2.35 7.62
CA HIS A 6 10.51 0.89 7.58
C HIS A 6 9.63 0.42 6.42
N SER A 7 9.94 -0.77 5.90
CA SER A 7 9.19 -1.34 4.79
C SER A 7 7.92 -2.02 5.27
N PHE A 8 6.79 -1.61 4.69
CA PHE A 8 5.47 -2.19 4.92
C PHE A 8 4.87 -2.67 3.61
N THR A 9 4.24 -3.83 3.64
CA THR A 9 3.37 -4.29 2.55
C THR A 9 1.93 -3.90 2.90
N VAL A 10 1.31 -3.13 2.04
CA VAL A 10 -0.08 -2.68 2.15
C VAL A 10 -0.91 -3.49 1.17
N THR A 11 -1.90 -4.22 1.67
CA THR A 11 -2.87 -4.93 0.82
C THR A 11 -4.09 -4.05 0.64
N LEU A 12 -4.44 -3.74 -0.62
CA LEU A 12 -5.63 -2.95 -0.92
C LEU A 12 -6.90 -3.79 -0.72
N ALA A 13 -8.00 -3.15 -0.33
CA ALA A 13 -9.31 -3.80 -0.21
C ALA A 13 -9.81 -4.39 -1.55
N VAL A 14 -9.32 -3.86 -2.67
CA VAL A 14 -9.63 -4.32 -4.03
C VAL A 14 -8.62 -5.34 -4.58
N ALA A 15 -7.73 -5.86 -3.73
CA ALA A 15 -6.77 -6.90 -4.13
C ALA A 15 -7.49 -8.18 -4.60
N ASP A 16 -8.65 -8.48 -4.03
CA ASP A 16 -9.51 -9.56 -4.50
C ASP A 16 -10.11 -9.24 -5.88
N ALA A 17 -9.98 -10.20 -6.81
CA ALA A 17 -10.53 -10.11 -8.15
C ALA A 17 -12.03 -10.41 -8.22
N THR A 18 -12.65 -10.84 -7.11
CA THR A 18 -14.08 -11.14 -7.02
C THR A 18 -14.93 -9.99 -7.58
N GLY A 19 -15.87 -10.33 -8.47
CA GLY A 19 -16.76 -9.36 -9.11
C GLY A 19 -16.11 -8.52 -10.21
N CYS A 20 -14.92 -8.87 -10.70
CA CYS A 20 -14.37 -8.35 -11.95
C CYS A 20 -14.70 -9.30 -13.10
N ALA A 21 -15.18 -8.78 -14.23
CA ALA A 21 -15.47 -9.58 -15.43
C ALA A 21 -14.20 -9.99 -16.17
N SER A 22 -13.06 -9.34 -15.91
CA SER A 22 -11.78 -9.66 -16.53
C SER A 22 -10.59 -9.23 -15.67
N ALA A 23 -9.41 -9.81 -15.98
CA ALA A 23 -8.15 -9.38 -15.39
C ALA A 23 -7.79 -7.92 -15.76
N ALA A 24 -8.25 -7.41 -16.90
CA ALA A 24 -8.03 -6.01 -17.27
C ALA A 24 -8.83 -5.05 -16.39
N GLU A 25 -10.08 -5.40 -16.09
CA GLU A 25 -10.93 -4.65 -15.16
C GLU A 25 -10.36 -4.66 -13.74
N HIS A 26 -9.91 -5.83 -13.26
CA HIS A 26 -9.28 -5.95 -11.94
C HIS A 26 -8.04 -5.05 -11.83
N ARG A 27 -7.16 -5.08 -12.84
CA ARG A 27 -6.00 -4.17 -12.90
C ARG A 27 -6.42 -2.70 -12.88
N ALA A 28 -7.46 -2.32 -13.63
CA ALA A 28 -7.95 -0.94 -13.63
C ALA A 28 -8.47 -0.50 -12.24
N ARG A 29 -9.16 -1.39 -11.52
CA ARG A 29 -9.60 -1.14 -10.13
C ARG A 29 -8.41 -0.95 -9.19
N ILE A 30 -7.37 -1.80 -9.29
CA ILE A 30 -6.13 -1.66 -8.51
C ILE A 30 -5.45 -0.31 -8.81
N TRP A 31 -5.28 0.03 -10.09
CA TRP A 31 -4.66 1.30 -10.49
C TRP A 31 -5.38 2.52 -9.91
N ARG A 32 -6.72 2.51 -9.95
CA ARG A 32 -7.55 3.55 -9.35
C ARG A 32 -7.34 3.63 -7.83
N ALA A 33 -7.40 2.50 -7.13
CA ALA A 33 -7.22 2.44 -5.68
C ALA A 33 -5.83 2.94 -5.24
N VAL A 34 -4.77 2.59 -5.99
CA VAL A 34 -3.42 3.13 -5.71
C VAL A 34 -3.37 4.64 -5.94
N SER A 35 -4.02 5.14 -7.00
CA SER A 35 -4.04 6.57 -7.29
C SER A 35 -4.76 7.36 -6.18
N GLU A 36 -5.88 6.83 -5.69
CA GLU A 36 -6.64 7.37 -4.55
C GLU A 36 -5.82 7.33 -3.26
N LEU A 37 -5.13 6.22 -2.97
CA LEU A 37 -4.22 6.10 -1.82
C LEU A 37 -3.09 7.13 -1.89
N SER A 38 -2.46 7.26 -3.05
CA SER A 38 -1.37 8.20 -3.29
C SER A 38 -1.82 9.65 -3.08
N ALA A 39 -3.04 9.99 -3.52
CA ALA A 39 -3.66 11.28 -3.26
C ALA A 39 -3.98 11.50 -1.78
N ALA A 40 -4.53 10.50 -1.09
CA ALA A 40 -4.84 10.57 0.34
C ALA A 40 -3.60 10.86 1.19
N VAL A 41 -2.49 10.16 0.92
CA VAL A 41 -1.20 10.39 1.60
C VAL A 41 -0.71 11.82 1.39
N ARG A 42 -0.77 12.36 0.16
CA ARG A 42 -0.37 13.74 -0.13
C ARG A 42 -1.28 14.77 0.53
N ASN A 43 -2.59 14.59 0.42
CA ASN A 43 -3.58 15.52 0.96
C ASN A 43 -3.56 15.57 2.50
N ALA A 44 -3.20 14.46 3.15
CA ALA A 44 -3.00 14.40 4.60
C ALA A 44 -1.64 14.96 5.06
N GLY A 45 -0.77 15.42 4.16
CA GLY A 45 0.58 15.88 4.49
C GLY A 45 1.54 14.75 4.90
N MET A 46 1.18 13.49 4.64
CA MET A 46 1.93 12.30 5.07
C MET A 46 3.03 11.88 4.10
N ALA A 47 3.37 12.69 3.09
CA ALA A 47 4.36 12.34 2.07
C ALA A 47 5.78 12.12 2.64
N THR A 48 6.10 12.72 3.79
CA THR A 48 7.37 12.51 4.50
C THR A 48 7.35 11.26 5.37
N GLU A 49 6.17 10.89 5.87
CA GLU A 49 5.92 9.79 6.80
C GLU A 49 5.62 8.47 6.10
N ALA A 50 5.13 8.49 4.86
CA ALA A 50 4.78 7.32 4.07
C ALA A 50 5.10 7.54 2.58
N ARG A 51 6.02 6.73 2.07
CA ARG A 51 6.55 6.81 0.71
C ARG A 51 6.21 5.55 -0.06
N PHE A 52 5.49 5.72 -1.16
CA PHE A 52 5.23 4.65 -2.10
C PHE A 52 6.54 4.20 -2.77
N ARG A 53 6.80 2.89 -2.79
CA ARG A 53 7.99 2.29 -3.43
C ARG A 53 7.67 1.44 -4.66
N GLY A 54 6.50 0.82 -4.69
CA GLY A 54 6.06 0.01 -5.82
C GLY A 54 4.76 -0.70 -5.53
N GLN A 55 4.19 -1.33 -6.55
CA GLN A 55 3.00 -2.18 -6.44
C GLN A 55 3.16 -3.40 -7.35
N ASP A 56 2.44 -4.47 -7.03
CA ASP A 56 2.23 -5.56 -7.96
C ASP A 56 0.86 -5.48 -8.67
N ARG A 57 0.56 -6.49 -9.48
CA ARG A 57 -0.72 -6.59 -10.22
C ARG A 57 -1.85 -7.21 -9.38
N GLN A 58 -1.57 -7.64 -8.16
CA GLN A 58 -2.52 -8.30 -7.26
C GLN A 58 -3.07 -7.32 -6.21
N GLY A 59 -2.57 -6.09 -6.16
CA GLY A 59 -3.04 -5.07 -5.23
C GLY A 59 -2.23 -5.04 -3.92
N HIS A 60 -1.03 -5.62 -3.92
CA HIS A 60 -0.05 -5.39 -2.86
C HIS A 60 0.83 -4.20 -3.23
N VAL A 61 1.02 -3.31 -2.26
CA VAL A 61 1.75 -2.07 -2.42
C VAL A 61 2.85 -1.99 -1.37
N LEU A 62 4.07 -1.71 -1.80
CA LEU A 62 5.20 -1.49 -0.90
C LEU A 62 5.29 -0.02 -0.53
N PHE A 63 5.26 0.23 0.77
CA PHE A 63 5.51 1.54 1.37
C PHE A 63 6.78 1.49 2.23
N GLU A 64 7.52 2.58 2.23
CA GLU A 64 8.40 2.93 3.34
C GLU A 64 7.71 3.96 4.21
N ALA A 65 7.47 3.64 5.48
CA ALA A 65 6.78 4.54 6.38
C ALA A 65 7.42 4.59 7.76
N THR A 66 7.16 5.67 8.49
CA THR A 66 7.33 5.71 9.94
C THR A 66 6.20 4.95 10.61
N ASP A 67 6.27 4.76 11.93
CA ASP A 67 5.14 4.21 12.69
C ASP A 67 3.89 5.10 12.59
N THR A 68 4.06 6.42 12.54
CA THR A 68 2.96 7.38 12.31
C THR A 68 2.33 7.19 10.92
N GLY A 69 3.16 7.09 9.88
CA GLY A 69 2.70 6.82 8.53
C GLY A 69 1.99 5.47 8.42
N ALA A 70 2.51 4.43 9.07
CA ALA A 70 1.89 3.11 9.10
C ALA A 70 0.54 3.12 9.86
N ALA A 71 0.43 3.86 10.96
CA ALA A 71 -0.82 4.03 11.69
C ALA A 71 -1.89 4.76 10.85
N PHE A 72 -1.48 5.81 10.13
CA PHE A 72 -2.35 6.51 9.18
C PHE A 72 -2.86 5.57 8.08
N LEU A 73 -1.97 4.81 7.45
CA LEU A 73 -2.33 3.84 6.40
C LEU A 73 -3.35 2.81 6.90
N ARG A 74 -3.21 2.29 8.13
CA ARG A 74 -4.17 1.35 8.73
C ARG A 74 -5.58 1.93 8.92
N GLY A 75 -5.71 3.25 8.99
CA GLY A 75 -6.99 3.94 9.12
C GLY A 75 -7.72 4.19 7.80
N LEU A 76 -7.09 3.91 6.65
CA LEU A 76 -7.68 4.20 5.35
C LEU A 76 -8.62 3.07 4.89
N PRO A 77 -9.84 3.38 4.42
CA PRO A 77 -10.82 2.36 4.02
C PRO A 77 -10.41 1.59 2.76
N VAL A 78 -9.51 2.13 1.95
CA VAL A 78 -8.96 1.47 0.76
C VAL A 78 -7.94 0.37 1.11
N ILE A 79 -7.54 0.26 2.37
CA ILE A 79 -6.51 -0.67 2.86
C ILE A 79 -7.18 -1.80 3.66
N ALA A 80 -6.89 -3.04 3.28
CA ALA A 80 -7.32 -4.23 4.00
C ALA A 80 -6.31 -4.64 5.10
N SER A 81 -5.01 -4.56 4.81
CA SER A 81 -3.96 -4.87 5.78
C SER A 81 -2.70 -4.03 5.57
N VAL A 82 -1.93 -3.84 6.65
CA VAL A 82 -0.60 -3.22 6.63
C VAL A 82 0.37 -4.09 7.43
N ASP A 83 1.22 -4.80 6.71
CA ASP A 83 2.14 -5.81 7.23
C ASP A 83 3.57 -5.25 7.29
N ASP A 84 4.16 -5.24 8.49
CA ASP A 84 5.55 -4.83 8.70
C ASP A 84 6.50 -5.99 8.32
N ALA A 85 7.43 -5.73 7.40
CA ALA A 85 8.44 -6.71 7.00
C ALA A 85 9.29 -7.20 8.19
N ARG A 86 9.45 -6.39 9.25
CA ARG A 86 10.15 -6.75 10.49
C ARG A 86 9.44 -7.82 11.31
N ARG A 87 8.10 -7.87 11.27
CA ARG A 87 7.30 -8.83 12.04
C ARG A 87 7.16 -10.20 11.38
N ASN A 88 7.30 -10.27 10.05
CA ASN A 88 7.02 -11.50 9.27
C ASN A 88 8.26 -12.19 8.68
N GLY A 89 9.49 -11.70 8.91
CA GLY A 89 10.72 -12.40 8.50
C GLY A 89 10.86 -12.71 7.00
N GLY A 90 10.00 -12.17 6.16
CA GLY A 90 9.85 -12.56 4.76
C GLY A 90 9.87 -11.35 3.86
N ARG A 91 10.93 -11.21 3.07
CA ARG A 91 10.96 -10.35 1.90
C ARG A 91 9.72 -10.63 1.05
N VAL A 92 8.77 -9.72 0.99
CA VAL A 92 7.84 -9.65 -0.14
C VAL A 92 8.69 -9.28 -1.35
N GLN A 93 9.19 -10.28 -2.08
CA GLN A 93 9.79 -10.07 -3.38
C GLN A 93 8.69 -9.62 -4.32
N LEU A 94 8.57 -8.30 -4.51
CA LEU A 94 7.88 -7.76 -5.67
C LEU A 94 8.62 -8.29 -6.90
N ARG A 95 8.05 -9.30 -7.56
CA ARG A 95 8.56 -9.79 -8.84
C ARG A 95 8.25 -8.74 -9.89
N HIS A 96 9.30 -8.07 -10.38
CA HIS A 96 9.28 -7.17 -11.53
C HIS A 96 8.88 -7.89 -12.81
#